data_AF-X6MIB8-F1
#
_entry.id   AF-X6MIB8-F1
#
_cell.length_a   1.000
_cell.length_b   1.000
_cell.length_c   1.000
_cell.angle_alpha   90.00
_cell.angle_beta   90.00
_cell.angle_gamma   90.00
#
_symmetry.space_group_name_H-M   'P 1'
#
loop_
_entity.id
_entity.type
_entity.pdbx_description
1 polymer ?
#
loop_
_entity_poly.entity_id
_entity_poly.type
_entity_poly.pdbx_seq_one_letter_code
_entity_poly.pdbx_strand_id
1 'polypeptide(L)'
;MKKGPIITSQQKDAKNQMLMVTTNDMEYNIPLEWERCTTKIESFKKVSEFEKEVKEFFNSKQVKDDVLILQCRYTSKTKSLLEQVISILQVEHHLFYKVADNHCANKLIVLLIHTNRKSPFPLIFTRKWRLVYVDYLLSTKPISLQKDLKKPVAEVMSGDSKPNLTDCASRAFGKLHFPRSMNCLKEKKKLSKLFSKDESNKCGAILEQRLMSLLSEAMRYRSVEDILLELTPQEESKEMEMSFFERHQNILDTLLILAFVDVLLVVYQNGGFKVLTIIYFSFTKKKKQVNLRKNNQEYQQLFEMALSNSELVPMKTPTITVNQLLLVAIEPELYVVRARTKSLFPFSHCIHKWCQQQFSSNKELPSVEIAHRVTILEQVPIGNGKDSLKQWESICSEKANGIYAMDLIRK
;
A
#
# COMPACT_ATOMS: atom_id res chain seq x y z
N MET A 1 26.55 5.52 -8.22
CA MET A 1 25.38 4.60 -8.21
C MET A 1 25.68 3.49 -7.21
N LYS A 2 24.80 3.23 -6.23
CA LYS A 2 24.99 2.12 -5.29
C LYS A 2 24.58 0.83 -6.02
N LYS A 3 25.57 0.08 -6.52
CA LYS A 3 25.35 -1.27 -7.05
C LYS A 3 24.91 -2.18 -5.89
N GLY A 4 24.01 -3.13 -6.14
CA GLY A 4 23.47 -4.00 -5.09
C GLY A 4 24.57 -4.79 -4.35
N PRO A 5 24.33 -5.25 -3.10
CA PRO A 5 25.33 -5.96 -2.30
C PRO A 5 25.85 -7.24 -2.98
N ILE A 6 24.99 -7.92 -3.75
CA ILE A 6 25.37 -9.12 -4.51
C ILE A 6 26.38 -8.77 -5.60
N ILE A 7 26.09 -7.77 -6.45
CA ILE A 7 26.97 -7.33 -7.53
C ILE A 7 28.31 -6.85 -6.96
N THR A 8 28.28 -5.99 -5.94
CA THR A 8 29.50 -5.45 -5.33
C THR A 8 30.36 -6.52 -4.66
N SER A 9 29.75 -7.53 -4.02
CA SER A 9 30.49 -8.67 -3.48
C SER A 9 31.12 -9.50 -4.59
N GLN A 10 30.36 -9.77 -5.66
CA GLN A 10 30.81 -10.64 -6.74
C GLN A 10 31.87 -9.99 -7.63
N GLN A 11 31.89 -8.66 -7.73
CA GLN A 11 32.92 -7.93 -8.49
C GLN A 11 34.34 -8.23 -7.98
N LYS A 12 34.51 -8.48 -6.68
CA LYS A 12 35.82 -8.86 -6.11
C LYS A 12 36.30 -10.22 -6.57
N ASP A 13 35.37 -11.11 -6.92
CA ASP A 13 35.63 -12.47 -7.40
C ASP A 13 35.43 -12.61 -8.92
N ALA A 14 35.29 -11.49 -9.64
CA ALA A 14 34.93 -11.47 -11.05
C ALA A 14 35.92 -12.22 -11.94
N LYS A 15 37.21 -12.27 -11.57
CA LYS A 15 38.24 -13.08 -12.25
C LYS A 15 37.93 -14.57 -12.24
N ASN A 16 37.36 -15.07 -11.14
CA ASN A 16 37.15 -16.50 -10.94
C ASN A 16 35.78 -16.92 -11.45
N GLN A 17 34.76 -16.07 -11.23
CA GLN A 17 33.36 -16.42 -11.45
C GLN A 17 32.53 -15.26 -11.99
N MET A 18 31.68 -15.58 -12.96
CA MET A 18 30.59 -14.72 -13.42
C MET A 18 29.34 -14.96 -12.57
N LEU A 19 28.39 -14.02 -12.60
CA LEU A 19 27.14 -14.12 -11.85
C LEU A 19 26.01 -14.59 -12.76
N MET A 20 25.27 -15.61 -12.34
CA MET A 20 24.02 -16.01 -12.98
C MET A 20 22.89 -15.76 -12.00
N VAL A 21 22.00 -14.84 -12.34
CA VAL A 21 20.82 -14.49 -11.54
C VAL A 21 19.60 -15.10 -12.20
N THR A 22 18.90 -15.97 -11.47
CA THR A 22 17.59 -16.49 -11.90
C THR A 22 16.50 -15.79 -11.12
N THR A 23 15.41 -15.44 -11.79
CA THR A 23 14.30 -14.72 -11.16
C THR A 23 12.97 -15.06 -11.81
N ASN A 24 11.90 -15.05 -11.02
CA ASN A 24 10.53 -15.10 -11.54
C ASN A 24 9.90 -13.71 -11.65
N ASP A 25 10.67 -12.65 -11.37
CA ASP A 25 10.23 -11.27 -11.47
C ASP A 25 10.06 -10.82 -12.93
N MET A 26 9.31 -9.73 -13.13
CA MET A 26 9.01 -9.19 -14.45
C MET A 26 10.25 -8.59 -15.12
N GLU A 27 10.37 -8.77 -16.43
CA GLU A 27 11.51 -8.27 -17.22
C GLU A 27 11.73 -6.76 -17.11
N TYR A 28 10.68 -5.98 -16.82
CA TYR A 28 10.77 -4.53 -16.69
C TYR A 28 11.09 -4.07 -15.26
N ASN A 29 11.15 -4.98 -14.28
CA ASN A 29 11.48 -4.67 -12.88
C ASN A 29 13.01 -4.54 -12.67
N ILE A 30 13.70 -3.89 -13.60
CA ILE A 30 15.14 -3.62 -13.49
C ILE A 30 15.34 -2.33 -12.68
N PRO A 31 16.22 -2.33 -11.65
CA PRO A 31 16.57 -1.10 -10.94
C PRO A 31 17.11 -0.04 -11.90
N LEU A 32 16.74 1.23 -11.70
CA LEU A 32 17.23 2.35 -12.51
C LEU A 32 18.77 2.44 -12.50
N GLU A 33 19.41 1.97 -11.44
CA GLU A 33 20.87 1.90 -11.34
C GLU A 33 21.52 0.88 -12.28
N TRP A 34 20.75 -0.12 -12.75
CA TRP A 34 21.20 -1.20 -13.63
C TRP A 34 20.86 -0.93 -15.09
N GLU A 35 19.91 -0.03 -15.37
CA GLU A 35 19.39 0.25 -16.71
C GLU A 35 20.51 0.55 -17.72
N ARG A 36 21.55 1.29 -17.33
CA ARG A 36 22.66 1.68 -18.21
C ARG A 36 23.61 0.54 -18.59
N CYS A 37 23.66 -0.51 -17.77
CA CYS A 37 24.53 -1.65 -18.00
C CYS A 37 23.76 -2.93 -18.35
N THR A 38 22.44 -2.82 -18.56
CA THR A 38 21.56 -3.94 -18.90
C THR A 38 21.25 -3.94 -20.38
N THR A 39 21.55 -5.06 -21.04
CA THR A 39 21.24 -5.28 -22.45
C THR A 39 20.43 -6.56 -22.60
N LYS A 40 19.35 -6.51 -23.38
CA LYS A 40 18.56 -7.70 -23.71
C LYS A 40 19.28 -8.52 -24.77
N ILE A 41 19.44 -9.82 -24.52
CA ILE A 41 20.08 -10.73 -25.47
C ILE A 41 19.28 -10.80 -26.77
N GLU A 42 17.96 -10.70 -26.68
CA GLU A 42 17.05 -10.70 -27.83
C GLU A 42 17.21 -9.46 -28.74
N SER A 43 17.93 -8.42 -28.31
CA SER A 43 18.22 -7.26 -29.14
C SER A 43 19.31 -7.50 -30.20
N PHE A 44 20.15 -8.52 -30.02
CA PHE A 44 21.20 -8.87 -30.97
C PHE A 44 20.59 -9.71 -32.11
N LYS A 45 20.75 -9.26 -33.35
CA LYS A 45 20.20 -9.99 -34.52
C LYS A 45 21.13 -11.12 -34.95
N LYS A 46 22.43 -11.00 -34.66
CA LYS A 46 23.45 -11.98 -35.03
C LYS A 46 24.34 -12.32 -33.83
N VAL A 47 24.80 -13.57 -33.77
CA VAL A 47 25.76 -14.03 -32.75
C VAL A 47 27.06 -13.22 -32.79
N SER A 48 27.52 -12.84 -33.98
CA SER A 48 28.71 -12.01 -34.15
C SER A 48 28.58 -10.61 -33.54
N GLU A 49 27.36 -10.05 -33.51
CA GLU A 49 27.10 -8.75 -32.85
C GLU A 49 27.22 -8.89 -31.34
N PHE A 50 26.66 -9.97 -30.79
CA PHE A 50 26.77 -10.30 -29.37
C PHE A 50 28.22 -10.54 -28.94
N GLU A 51 28.97 -11.37 -29.67
CA GLU A 51 30.40 -11.61 -29.39
C GLU A 51 31.22 -10.32 -29.42
N LYS A 52 30.93 -9.44 -30.39
CA LYS A 52 31.60 -8.15 -30.51
C LYS A 52 31.34 -7.27 -29.28
N GLU A 53 30.09 -7.18 -28.83
CA GLU A 53 29.72 -6.41 -27.62
C GLU A 53 30.47 -6.93 -26.38
N VAL A 54 30.50 -8.26 -26.18
CA VAL A 54 31.20 -8.88 -25.04
C VAL A 54 32.70 -8.59 -25.09
N LYS A 55 33.32 -8.67 -26.28
CA LYS A 55 34.73 -8.30 -26.49
C LYS A 55 34.99 -6.82 -26.21
N GLU A 56 34.11 -5.95 -26.68
CA GLU A 56 34.22 -4.51 -26.44
C GLU A 56 34.10 -4.17 -24.95
N PHE A 57 33.19 -4.82 -24.22
CA PHE A 57 33.09 -4.71 -22.77
C PHE A 57 34.42 -5.05 -22.09
N PHE A 58 35.08 -6.16 -22.47
CA PHE A 58 36.37 -6.55 -21.90
C PHE A 58 37.54 -5.67 -22.34
N ASN A 59 37.57 -5.20 -23.59
CA ASN A 59 38.68 -4.41 -24.14
C ASN A 59 38.60 -2.92 -23.78
N SER A 60 37.42 -2.43 -23.44
CA SER A 60 37.23 -1.02 -23.13
C SER A 60 37.92 -0.61 -21.83
N LYS A 61 38.91 0.29 -21.91
CA LYS A 61 39.46 1.02 -20.74
C LYS A 61 38.56 2.16 -20.27
N GLN A 62 37.54 2.52 -21.05
CA GLN A 62 36.73 3.74 -20.90
C GLN A 62 35.28 3.49 -20.44
N VAL A 63 34.80 2.24 -20.43
CA VAL A 63 33.44 1.94 -19.95
C VAL A 63 33.44 2.20 -18.44
N LYS A 64 32.68 3.22 -18.03
CA LYS A 64 32.47 3.61 -16.63
C LYS A 64 31.85 2.49 -15.78
N ASP A 65 31.42 1.41 -16.41
CA ASP A 65 30.72 0.30 -15.81
C ASP A 65 31.53 -1.00 -15.93
N ASP A 66 32.23 -1.37 -14.85
CA ASP A 66 32.87 -2.69 -14.69
C ASP A 66 31.86 -3.86 -14.59
N VAL A 67 30.62 -3.66 -15.03
CA VAL A 67 29.54 -4.64 -14.95
C VAL A 67 28.78 -4.64 -16.28
N LEU A 68 28.63 -5.81 -16.88
CA LEU A 68 27.74 -6.06 -18.01
C LEU A 68 26.60 -6.96 -17.54
N ILE A 69 25.36 -6.49 -17.64
CA ILE A 69 24.16 -7.27 -17.32
C ILE A 69 23.49 -7.68 -18.63
N LEU A 70 23.41 -8.98 -18.86
CA LEU A 70 22.75 -9.56 -20.02
C LEU A 70 21.45 -10.19 -19.57
N GLN A 71 20.34 -9.65 -20.06
CA GLN A 71 19.00 -10.08 -19.68
C GLN A 71 18.41 -10.99 -20.75
N CYS A 72 17.81 -12.11 -20.36
CA CYS A 72 17.07 -12.98 -21.25
C CYS A 72 15.87 -13.65 -20.58
N ARG A 73 14.88 -14.03 -21.40
CA ARG A 73 13.76 -14.86 -20.95
C ARG A 73 14.01 -16.32 -21.25
N TYR A 74 13.97 -17.17 -20.23
CA TYR A 74 14.09 -18.61 -20.41
C TYR A 74 12.74 -19.24 -20.80
N THR A 75 12.76 -19.95 -21.93
CA THR A 75 11.67 -20.75 -22.46
C THR A 75 12.24 -21.97 -23.15
N SER A 76 11.43 -22.99 -23.44
CA SER A 76 11.85 -24.14 -24.24
C SER A 76 12.43 -23.74 -25.61
N LYS A 77 11.97 -22.63 -26.19
CA LYS A 77 12.45 -22.09 -27.47
C LYS A 77 13.79 -21.36 -27.37
N THR A 78 14.12 -20.78 -26.21
CA THR A 78 15.35 -19.99 -26.02
C THR A 78 16.49 -20.78 -25.37
N LYS A 79 16.27 -22.08 -25.08
CA LYS A 79 17.26 -22.95 -24.45
C LYS A 79 18.60 -23.01 -25.22
N SER A 80 18.56 -23.32 -26.52
CA SER A 80 19.77 -23.43 -27.35
C SER A 80 20.51 -22.10 -27.47
N LEU A 81 19.78 -20.99 -27.61
CA LEU A 81 20.35 -19.65 -27.61
C LEU A 81 21.09 -19.36 -26.30
N LEU A 82 20.48 -19.70 -25.16
CA LEU A 82 21.08 -19.47 -23.85
C LEU A 82 22.33 -20.33 -23.62
N GLU A 83 22.33 -21.59 -24.07
CA GLU A 83 23.51 -22.45 -24.05
C GLU A 83 24.66 -21.85 -24.87
N GLN A 84 24.35 -21.32 -26.07
CA GLN A 84 25.34 -20.64 -26.91
C GLN A 84 25.89 -19.38 -26.25
N VAL A 85 25.02 -18.54 -25.67
CA VAL A 85 25.41 -17.36 -24.91
C VAL A 85 26.35 -17.74 -23.77
N ILE A 86 25.98 -18.73 -22.95
CA ILE A 86 26.79 -19.18 -21.82
C ILE A 86 28.18 -19.62 -22.29
N SER A 87 28.25 -20.37 -23.40
CA SER A 87 29.52 -20.82 -23.98
C SER A 87 30.40 -19.64 -24.41
N ILE A 88 29.83 -18.67 -25.13
CA ILE A 88 30.56 -17.47 -25.58
C ILE A 88 31.10 -16.69 -24.38
N LEU A 89 30.26 -16.43 -23.38
CA LEU A 89 30.65 -15.68 -22.19
C LEU A 89 31.79 -16.37 -21.43
N GLN A 90 31.75 -17.70 -21.30
CA GLN A 90 32.81 -18.46 -20.64
C GLN A 90 34.14 -18.39 -21.39
N VAL A 91 34.11 -18.46 -22.73
CA VAL A 91 35.31 -18.36 -23.57
C VAL A 91 35.93 -16.97 -23.44
N GLU A 92 35.14 -15.91 -23.65
CA GLU A 92 35.64 -14.53 -23.60
C GLU A 92 36.14 -14.15 -22.20
N HIS A 93 35.43 -14.57 -21.15
CA HIS A 93 35.87 -14.40 -19.77
C HIS A 93 37.22 -15.07 -19.50
N HIS A 94 37.39 -16.32 -19.96
CA HIS A 94 38.65 -17.03 -19.82
C HIS A 94 39.78 -16.35 -20.58
N LEU A 95 39.54 -15.95 -21.83
CA LEU A 95 40.54 -15.27 -22.67
C LEU A 95 41.01 -13.96 -22.03
N PHE A 96 40.08 -13.16 -21.51
CA PHE A 96 40.40 -11.88 -20.88
C PHE A 96 41.25 -12.05 -19.60
N TYR A 97 40.83 -12.91 -18.67
CA TYR A 97 41.51 -13.11 -17.39
C TYR A 97 42.73 -14.03 -17.45
N LYS A 98 43.02 -14.67 -18.61
CA LYS A 98 44.28 -15.39 -18.85
C LYS A 98 45.47 -14.44 -19.02
N VAL A 99 45.22 -13.18 -19.41
CA VAL A 99 46.25 -12.15 -19.53
C VAL A 99 46.59 -11.60 -18.15
N ALA A 100 47.86 -11.67 -17.76
CA ALA A 100 48.33 -11.31 -16.41
C ALA A 100 47.93 -9.88 -16.00
N ASP A 101 48.02 -8.92 -16.93
CA ASP A 101 47.67 -7.51 -16.70
C ASP A 101 46.19 -7.30 -16.31
N ASN A 102 45.32 -8.25 -16.68
CA ASN A 102 43.88 -8.17 -16.40
C ASN A 102 43.49 -8.87 -15.09
N HIS A 103 44.43 -9.48 -14.34
CA HIS A 103 44.13 -10.21 -13.11
C HIS A 103 43.49 -9.35 -12.02
N CYS A 104 43.77 -8.05 -12.02
CA CYS A 104 43.22 -7.09 -11.06
C CYS A 104 41.99 -6.34 -11.62
N ALA A 105 41.52 -6.68 -12.82
CA ALA A 105 40.30 -6.10 -13.38
C ALA A 105 39.07 -6.62 -12.63
N ASN A 106 38.09 -5.75 -12.38
CA ASN A 106 36.84 -6.09 -11.69
C ASN A 106 35.66 -6.21 -12.66
N LYS A 107 35.93 -6.63 -13.91
CA LYS A 107 34.92 -6.75 -14.96
C LYS A 107 34.03 -7.95 -14.72
N LEU A 108 32.80 -7.68 -14.29
CA LEU A 108 31.81 -8.69 -13.94
C LEU A 108 30.76 -8.82 -15.05
N ILE A 109 30.51 -10.06 -15.47
CA ILE A 109 29.35 -10.40 -16.29
C ILE A 109 28.26 -10.95 -15.37
N VAL A 110 27.06 -10.41 -15.52
CA VAL A 110 25.84 -10.86 -14.87
C VAL A 110 24.88 -11.34 -15.95
N LEU A 111 24.53 -12.62 -15.92
CA LEU A 111 23.48 -13.18 -16.76
C LEU A 111 22.19 -13.23 -15.95
N LEU A 112 21.25 -12.33 -16.27
CA LEU A 112 19.94 -12.23 -15.64
C LEU A 112 18.91 -13.01 -16.46
N ILE A 113 18.41 -14.09 -15.87
CA ILE A 113 17.53 -15.06 -16.51
C ILE A 113 16.15 -14.96 -15.87
N HIS A 114 15.17 -14.49 -16.64
CA HIS A 114 13.77 -14.50 -16.26
C HIS A 114 13.19 -15.88 -16.56
N THR A 115 12.88 -16.62 -15.51
CA THR A 115 12.24 -17.92 -15.58
C THR A 115 10.74 -17.78 -15.44
N ASN A 116 10.01 -18.79 -15.93
CA ASN A 116 8.62 -18.96 -15.55
C ASN A 116 8.48 -20.30 -14.83
N ARG A 117 7.42 -20.45 -14.02
CA ARG A 117 7.16 -21.71 -13.31
C ARG A 117 6.83 -22.88 -14.24
N LYS A 118 6.50 -22.61 -15.50
CA LYS A 118 6.16 -23.62 -16.53
C LYS A 118 7.37 -24.24 -17.21
N SER A 119 8.54 -23.60 -17.14
CA SER A 119 9.76 -24.03 -17.80
C SER A 119 10.91 -23.81 -16.82
N PRO A 120 11.11 -24.76 -15.87
CA PRO A 120 12.15 -24.63 -14.87
C PRO A 120 13.51 -24.53 -15.56
N PHE A 121 14.30 -23.55 -15.16
CA PHE A 121 15.67 -23.41 -15.63
C PHE A 121 16.53 -24.52 -15.02
N PRO A 122 17.33 -25.26 -15.82
CA PRO A 122 18.17 -26.32 -15.30
C PRO A 122 19.23 -25.75 -14.34
N LEU A 123 19.50 -26.46 -13.25
CA LEU A 123 20.58 -26.11 -12.35
C LEU A 123 21.92 -26.33 -13.06
N ILE A 124 22.70 -25.27 -13.22
CA ILE A 124 24.02 -25.30 -13.84
C ILE A 124 25.09 -25.36 -12.74
N PHE A 125 25.68 -26.54 -12.54
CA PHE A 125 26.79 -26.73 -11.61
C PHE A 125 28.12 -26.55 -12.33
N THR A 126 28.60 -25.31 -12.42
CA THR A 126 29.95 -25.05 -12.93
C THR A 126 30.69 -24.13 -11.98
N ARG A 127 32.00 -24.33 -11.87
CA ARG A 127 32.85 -23.44 -11.05
C ARG A 127 32.95 -22.03 -11.61
N LYS A 128 32.52 -21.79 -12.86
CA LYS A 128 32.58 -20.50 -13.56
C LYS A 128 31.40 -19.58 -13.28
N TRP A 129 30.28 -20.12 -12.80
CA TRP A 129 29.08 -19.36 -12.52
C TRP A 129 28.76 -19.45 -11.04
N ARG A 130 28.61 -18.30 -10.39
CA ARG A 130 27.89 -18.22 -9.11
C ARG A 130 26.41 -18.08 -9.43
N LEU A 131 25.63 -19.09 -9.09
CA LEU A 131 24.18 -19.09 -9.26
C LEU A 131 23.52 -18.44 -8.05
N VAL A 132 22.62 -17.49 -8.28
CA VAL A 132 21.79 -16.86 -7.25
C VAL A 132 20.36 -16.80 -7.75
N TYR A 133 19.40 -17.18 -6.89
CA TYR A 133 17.99 -16.89 -7.12
C TYR A 133 17.64 -15.56 -6.44
N VAL A 134 17.01 -14.66 -7.19
CA VAL A 134 16.49 -13.39 -6.68
C VAL A 134 15.00 -13.35 -6.97
N ASP A 135 14.19 -13.33 -5.92
CA ASP A 135 12.74 -13.37 -6.04
C ASP A 135 12.14 -12.07 -6.61
N TYR A 136 12.70 -10.92 -6.21
CA TYR A 136 12.27 -9.59 -6.62
C TYR A 136 13.50 -8.70 -6.84
N LEU A 137 13.61 -8.08 -8.02
CA LEU A 137 14.81 -7.37 -8.47
C LEU A 137 14.87 -5.92 -7.98
N LEU A 138 13.72 -5.28 -7.79
CA LEU A 138 13.67 -3.90 -7.34
C LEU A 138 14.09 -3.80 -5.88
N SER A 139 14.76 -2.69 -5.55
CA SER A 139 15.22 -2.42 -4.19
C SER A 139 14.02 -2.23 -3.25
N THR A 140 13.84 -3.17 -2.33
CA THR A 140 12.79 -3.14 -1.31
C THR A 140 13.39 -3.23 0.08
N LYS A 141 12.60 -2.89 1.10
CA LYS A 141 13.01 -3.13 2.48
C LYS A 141 13.12 -4.64 2.69
N PRO A 142 14.22 -5.13 3.29
CA PRO A 142 14.39 -6.55 3.52
C PRO A 142 13.28 -7.07 4.43
N ILE A 143 12.67 -8.19 4.03
CA ILE A 143 11.71 -8.93 4.86
C ILE A 143 12.45 -10.12 5.44
N SER A 144 12.49 -10.23 6.76
CA SER A 144 13.01 -11.43 7.41
C SER A 144 11.93 -12.51 7.39
N LEU A 145 12.07 -13.52 6.53
CA LEU A 145 11.10 -14.63 6.45
C LEU A 145 10.88 -15.31 7.82
N GLN A 146 11.93 -15.41 8.65
CA GLN A 146 11.82 -16.06 9.97
C GLN A 146 11.18 -15.19 11.05
N LYS A 147 11.38 -13.86 10.99
CA LYS A 147 10.94 -12.96 12.06
C LYS A 147 9.70 -12.17 11.71
N ASP A 148 9.54 -11.75 10.46
CA ASP A 148 8.49 -10.83 10.05
C ASP A 148 7.21 -11.55 9.61
N LEU A 149 7.30 -12.76 9.04
CA LEU A 149 6.12 -13.53 8.62
C LEU A 149 5.30 -14.07 9.80
N LYS A 150 5.99 -14.44 10.89
CA LYS A 150 5.40 -14.99 12.12
C LYS A 150 4.75 -13.94 13.01
N LYS A 151 5.03 -12.66 12.75
CA LYS A 151 4.41 -11.58 13.51
C LYS A 151 2.91 -11.51 13.19
N PRO A 152 2.09 -11.11 14.18
CA PRO A 152 0.72 -10.72 13.93
C PRO A 152 0.68 -9.64 12.83
N VAL A 153 -0.33 -9.71 11.95
CA VAL A 153 -0.52 -8.73 10.86
C VAL A 153 -0.46 -7.29 11.38
N ALA A 154 -1.06 -7.03 12.54
CA ALA A 154 -1.08 -5.71 13.19
C ALA A 154 0.33 -5.14 13.42
N GLU A 155 1.26 -5.97 13.88
CA GLU A 155 2.64 -5.56 14.16
C GLU A 155 3.38 -5.23 12.86
N VAL A 156 3.22 -6.06 11.82
CA VAL A 156 3.84 -5.85 10.50
C VAL A 156 3.38 -4.53 9.88
N MET A 157 2.10 -4.19 10.03
CA MET A 157 1.52 -2.94 9.50
C MET A 157 1.94 -1.69 10.27
N SER A 158 2.21 -1.82 11.57
CA SER A 158 2.63 -0.71 12.45
C SER A 158 4.12 -0.39 12.40
N GLY A 159 4.93 -1.29 11.84
CA GLY A 159 6.38 -1.17 11.76
C GLY A 159 6.90 -0.22 10.68
N ASP A 160 8.21 -0.27 10.46
CA ASP A 160 8.92 0.63 9.53
C ASP A 160 8.50 0.48 8.06
N SER A 161 7.94 -0.67 7.68
CA SER A 161 7.36 -0.94 6.36
C SER A 161 5.92 -0.40 6.27
N LYS A 162 5.72 0.89 6.58
CA LYS A 162 4.39 1.49 6.46
C LYS A 162 3.89 1.34 5.01
N PRO A 163 2.74 0.68 4.80
CA PRO A 163 2.14 0.50 3.49
C PRO A 163 1.76 1.84 2.88
N ASN A 164 1.60 1.88 1.55
CA ASN A 164 1.15 3.09 0.87
C ASN A 164 -0.36 3.30 1.12
N LEU A 165 -0.69 3.92 2.27
CA LEU A 165 -2.07 4.20 2.67
C LEU A 165 -2.83 5.03 1.62
N THR A 166 -2.14 5.92 0.89
CA THR A 166 -2.74 6.71 -0.19
C THR A 166 -3.27 5.83 -1.32
N ASP A 167 -2.48 4.83 -1.74
CA ASP A 167 -2.89 3.89 -2.78
C ASP A 167 -4.00 2.96 -2.28
N CYS A 168 -3.84 2.38 -1.09
CA CYS A 168 -4.84 1.52 -0.47
C CYS A 168 -6.20 2.23 -0.31
N ALA A 169 -6.19 3.46 0.21
CA ALA A 169 -7.41 4.27 0.35
C ALA A 169 -8.05 4.59 -1.01
N SER A 170 -7.23 4.89 -2.03
CA SER A 170 -7.72 5.14 -3.39
C SER A 170 -8.36 3.91 -4.03
N ARG A 171 -7.77 2.73 -3.82
CA ARG A 171 -8.31 1.43 -4.28
C ARG A 171 -9.58 1.06 -3.53
N ALA A 172 -9.62 1.27 -2.21
CA ALA A 172 -10.81 1.09 -1.39
C ALA A 172 -11.96 2.02 -1.81
N PHE A 173 -11.66 3.30 -2.09
CA PHE A 173 -12.64 4.24 -2.63
C PHE A 173 -13.22 3.77 -3.97
N GLY A 174 -12.40 3.16 -4.84
CA GLY A 174 -12.85 2.57 -6.09
C GLY A 174 -13.84 1.40 -5.92
N LYS A 175 -13.86 0.76 -4.75
CA LYS A 175 -14.84 -0.29 -4.40
C LYS A 175 -16.16 0.28 -3.86
N LEU A 176 -16.27 1.58 -3.65
CA LEU A 176 -17.50 2.21 -3.16
C LEU A 176 -18.40 2.62 -4.32
N HIS A 177 -19.67 2.23 -4.26
CA HIS A 177 -20.68 2.65 -5.21
C HIS A 177 -21.49 3.83 -4.66
N PHE A 178 -21.30 5.00 -5.26
CA PHE A 178 -21.96 6.24 -4.87
C PHE A 178 -23.17 6.56 -5.74
N PRO A 179 -24.19 7.26 -5.21
CA PRO A 179 -25.25 7.84 -6.04
C PRO A 179 -24.67 8.79 -7.11
N ARG A 180 -25.36 8.92 -8.25
CA ARG A 180 -24.91 9.71 -9.43
C ARG A 180 -24.56 11.18 -9.14
N SER A 181 -24.94 11.73 -8.00
CA SER A 181 -24.70 13.12 -7.60
C SER A 181 -23.29 13.39 -7.04
N MET A 182 -22.45 12.36 -6.84
CA MET A 182 -21.12 12.51 -6.25
C MET A 182 -20.01 12.66 -7.29
N ASN A 183 -19.20 13.71 -7.14
CA ASN A 183 -18.01 13.90 -7.97
C ASN A 183 -16.84 13.05 -7.46
N CYS A 184 -16.73 11.83 -7.99
CA CYS A 184 -15.73 10.84 -7.56
C CYS A 184 -14.28 11.31 -7.78
N LEU A 185 -13.99 12.05 -8.85
CA LEU A 185 -12.65 12.56 -9.14
C LEU A 185 -12.20 13.57 -8.07
N LYS A 186 -13.09 14.48 -7.68
CA LYS A 186 -12.80 15.49 -6.65
C LYS A 186 -12.57 14.84 -5.28
N GLU A 187 -13.31 13.79 -4.97
CA GLU A 187 -13.19 13.04 -3.71
C GLU A 187 -11.92 12.23 -3.64
N LYS A 188 -11.56 11.51 -4.72
CA LYS A 188 -10.29 10.80 -4.83
C LYS A 188 -9.09 11.73 -4.59
N LYS A 189 -9.10 12.93 -5.19
CA LYS A 189 -8.05 13.94 -4.96
C LYS A 189 -7.95 14.40 -3.50
N LYS A 190 -9.07 14.48 -2.77
CA LYS A 190 -9.04 14.83 -1.34
C LYS A 190 -8.46 13.69 -0.52
N LEU A 191 -8.91 12.47 -0.79
CA LEU A 191 -8.44 11.29 -0.09
C LEU A 191 -6.92 11.14 -0.23
N SER A 192 -6.37 11.37 -1.43
CA SER A 192 -4.91 11.36 -1.63
C SER A 192 -4.18 12.44 -0.83
N LYS A 193 -4.79 13.60 -0.60
CA LYS A 193 -4.21 14.67 0.25
C LYS A 193 -4.31 14.37 1.75
N LEU A 194 -5.25 13.53 2.18
CA LEU A 194 -5.36 13.18 3.61
C LEU A 194 -4.18 12.35 4.10
N PHE A 195 -3.57 11.56 3.19
CA PHE A 195 -2.47 10.64 3.50
C PHE A 195 -1.15 11.04 2.82
N SER A 196 -1.06 12.23 2.24
CA SER A 196 0.21 12.75 1.70
C SER A 196 1.16 13.14 2.83
N LYS A 197 2.45 12.82 2.68
CA LYS A 197 3.49 13.04 3.71
C LYS A 197 3.83 14.51 3.96
N ASP A 198 3.37 15.41 3.10
CA ASP A 198 3.80 16.81 3.06
C ASP A 198 3.05 17.73 4.04
N GLU A 199 1.95 17.27 4.64
CA GLU A 199 1.19 18.03 5.65
C GLU A 199 0.82 17.13 6.83
N SER A 200 1.11 17.57 8.07
CA SER A 200 0.63 16.91 9.29
C SER A 200 -0.90 17.02 9.37
N ASN A 201 -1.59 16.09 8.73
CA ASN A 201 -3.04 16.05 8.69
C ASN A 201 -3.57 15.21 9.87
N LYS A 202 -4.07 15.88 10.90
CA LYS A 202 -4.67 15.24 12.08
C LYS A 202 -5.83 14.30 11.72
N CYS A 203 -6.67 14.67 10.75
CA CYS A 203 -7.72 13.79 10.26
C CYS A 203 -7.17 12.51 9.61
N GLY A 204 -6.06 12.62 8.85
CA GLY A 204 -5.36 11.47 8.28
C GLY A 204 -4.82 10.52 9.36
N ALA A 205 -4.21 11.07 10.41
CA ALA A 205 -3.71 10.30 11.55
C ALA A 205 -4.83 9.58 12.32
N ILE A 206 -5.98 10.24 12.53
CA ILE A 206 -7.15 9.61 13.16
C ILE A 206 -7.66 8.45 12.29
N LEU A 207 -7.77 8.64 10.97
CA LEU A 207 -8.19 7.58 10.04
C LEU A 207 -7.21 6.40 10.05
N GLU A 208 -5.91 6.66 10.06
CA GLU A 208 -4.87 5.64 10.17
C GLU A 208 -5.02 4.87 11.49
N GLN A 209 -5.19 5.56 12.63
CA GLN A 209 -5.41 4.91 13.92
C GLN A 209 -6.67 4.04 13.93
N ARG A 210 -7.79 4.54 13.40
CA ARG A 210 -9.05 3.79 13.29
C ARG A 210 -8.88 2.55 12.42
N LEU A 211 -8.21 2.69 11.28
CA LEU A 211 -7.90 1.58 10.38
C LEU A 211 -7.06 0.50 11.07
N MET A 212 -5.96 0.90 11.71
CA MET A 212 -5.06 -0.05 12.39
C MET A 212 -5.75 -0.74 13.56
N SER A 213 -6.62 -0.04 14.30
CA SER A 213 -7.44 -0.63 15.35
C SER A 213 -8.37 -1.72 14.79
N LEU A 214 -9.08 -1.44 13.70
CA LEU A 214 -9.99 -2.40 13.06
C LEU A 214 -9.24 -3.63 12.54
N LEU A 215 -8.10 -3.42 11.89
CA LEU A 215 -7.27 -4.52 11.38
C LEU A 215 -6.69 -5.36 12.51
N SER A 216 -6.23 -4.72 13.59
CA SER A 216 -5.68 -5.43 14.75
C SER A 216 -6.73 -6.31 15.42
N GLU A 217 -7.98 -5.87 15.45
CA GLU A 217 -9.08 -6.67 15.97
C GLU A 217 -9.47 -7.79 14.99
N ALA A 218 -9.61 -7.49 13.70
CA ALA A 218 -9.96 -8.47 12.66
C ALA A 218 -8.92 -9.59 12.52
N MET A 219 -7.64 -9.24 12.69
CA MET A 219 -6.50 -10.14 12.46
C MET A 219 -5.76 -10.50 13.76
N ARG A 220 -6.42 -10.36 14.91
CA ARG A 220 -5.80 -10.50 16.25
C ARG A 220 -4.98 -11.77 16.45
N TYR A 221 -5.42 -12.86 15.84
CA TYR A 221 -4.83 -14.20 16.00
C TYR A 221 -4.19 -14.74 14.72
N ARG A 222 -3.95 -13.88 13.73
CA ARG A 222 -3.52 -14.29 12.39
C ARG A 222 -2.16 -13.66 12.09
N SER A 223 -1.19 -14.50 11.74
CA SER A 223 0.07 -14.04 11.18
C SER A 223 -0.01 -13.90 9.66
N VAL A 224 0.97 -13.22 9.06
CA VAL A 224 1.07 -13.15 7.60
C VAL A 224 1.40 -14.53 7.02
N GLU A 225 2.19 -15.34 7.74
CA GLU A 225 2.49 -16.74 7.39
C GLU A 225 1.20 -17.58 7.28
N ASP A 226 0.31 -17.51 8.26
CA ASP A 226 -0.95 -18.29 8.24
C ASP A 226 -1.79 -17.98 6.99
N ILE A 227 -1.89 -16.70 6.64
CA ILE A 227 -2.66 -16.23 5.48
C ILE A 227 -2.00 -16.70 4.18
N LEU A 228 -0.67 -16.62 4.09
CA LEU A 228 0.08 -17.10 2.93
C LEU A 228 -0.12 -18.61 2.71
N LEU A 229 -0.07 -19.39 3.78
CA LEU A 229 -0.27 -20.84 3.72
C LEU A 229 -1.69 -21.20 3.25
N GLU A 230 -2.71 -20.51 3.77
CA GLU A 230 -4.11 -20.74 3.36
C GLU A 230 -4.39 -20.30 1.91
N LEU A 231 -3.69 -19.29 1.40
CA LEU A 231 -3.81 -18.82 0.02
C LEU A 231 -2.97 -19.63 -0.97
N THR A 232 -2.07 -20.49 -0.49
CA THR A 232 -1.26 -21.33 -1.36
C THR A 232 -2.16 -22.45 -1.92
N PRO A 233 -2.27 -22.62 -3.25
CA PRO A 233 -3.09 -23.67 -3.83
C PRO A 233 -2.68 -25.04 -3.28
N GLN A 234 -3.65 -25.85 -2.84
CA GLN A 234 -3.37 -27.24 -2.44
C GLN A 234 -3.12 -28.17 -3.63
N GLU A 235 -3.41 -27.73 -4.85
CA GLU A 235 -3.14 -28.45 -6.10
C GLU A 235 -2.41 -27.54 -7.10
N GLU A 236 -1.65 -28.14 -8.01
CA GLU A 236 -0.83 -27.53 -9.09
C GLU A 236 -1.61 -26.66 -10.11
N SER A 237 -2.80 -26.18 -9.77
CA SER A 237 -3.62 -25.32 -10.62
C SER A 237 -3.17 -23.85 -10.51
N LYS A 238 -2.82 -23.29 -11.69
CA LYS A 238 -2.59 -21.86 -12.00
C LYS A 238 -2.15 -21.01 -10.81
N GLU A 239 -0.98 -21.33 -10.24
CA GLU A 239 -0.31 -20.41 -9.33
C GLU A 239 -0.19 -19.03 -10.00
N MET A 240 -0.62 -17.98 -9.30
CA MET A 240 -0.37 -16.60 -9.74
C MET A 240 1.13 -16.45 -10.05
N GLU A 241 1.46 -15.94 -11.24
CA GLU A 241 2.81 -15.63 -11.72
C GLU A 241 3.41 -14.41 -10.98
N MET A 242 3.35 -14.38 -9.65
CA MET A 242 3.91 -13.30 -8.84
C MET A 242 5.04 -13.83 -7.96
N SER A 243 6.05 -12.99 -7.75
CA SER A 243 7.12 -13.22 -6.78
C SER A 243 6.54 -13.42 -5.36
N PHE A 244 7.28 -14.07 -4.48
CA PHE A 244 6.89 -14.16 -3.07
C PHE A 244 6.76 -12.77 -2.45
N PHE A 245 7.68 -11.85 -2.76
CA PHE A 245 7.62 -10.48 -2.27
C PHE A 245 6.31 -9.76 -2.68
N GLU A 246 5.94 -9.84 -3.95
CA GLU A 246 4.69 -9.23 -4.44
C GLU A 246 3.46 -9.87 -3.80
N ARG A 247 3.45 -11.20 -3.61
CA ARG A 247 2.34 -11.87 -2.89
C ARG A 247 2.21 -11.35 -1.47
N HIS A 248 3.33 -11.27 -0.74
CA HIS A 248 3.35 -10.74 0.61
C HIS A 248 2.78 -9.31 0.64
N GLN A 249 3.29 -8.41 -0.22
CA GLN A 249 2.81 -7.03 -0.27
C GLN A 249 1.32 -6.94 -0.68
N ASN A 250 0.90 -7.73 -1.66
CA ASN A 250 -0.48 -7.76 -2.12
C ASN A 250 -1.46 -8.22 -1.04
N ILE A 251 -1.08 -9.18 -0.19
CA ILE A 251 -1.90 -9.59 0.96
C ILE A 251 -2.07 -8.42 1.93
N LEU A 252 -0.97 -7.76 2.28
CA LEU A 252 -1.01 -6.59 3.17
C LEU A 252 -1.88 -5.47 2.60
N ASP A 253 -1.68 -5.11 1.33
CA ASP A 253 -2.47 -4.09 0.65
C ASP A 253 -3.95 -4.48 0.58
N THR A 254 -4.27 -5.75 0.31
CA THR A 254 -5.64 -6.25 0.25
C THR A 254 -6.35 -6.17 1.60
N LEU A 255 -5.67 -6.53 2.69
CA LEU A 255 -6.18 -6.40 4.05
C LEU A 255 -6.51 -4.93 4.36
N LEU A 256 -5.59 -4.02 4.03
CA LEU A 256 -5.80 -2.58 4.22
C LEU A 256 -6.97 -2.07 3.39
N ILE A 257 -7.09 -2.49 2.13
CA ILE A 257 -8.18 -2.08 1.24
C ILE A 257 -9.52 -2.51 1.85
N LEU A 258 -9.64 -3.75 2.31
CA LEU A 258 -10.89 -4.26 2.92
C LEU A 258 -11.26 -3.48 4.17
N ALA A 259 -10.32 -3.25 5.09
CA ALA A 259 -10.60 -2.45 6.28
C ALA A 259 -10.88 -0.97 5.96
N PHE A 260 -10.22 -0.41 4.94
CA PHE A 260 -10.50 0.94 4.46
C PHE A 260 -11.91 1.07 3.88
N VAL A 261 -12.42 0.04 3.19
CA VAL A 261 -13.80 0.05 2.68
C VAL A 261 -14.78 0.29 3.82
N ASP A 262 -14.64 -0.41 4.96
CA ASP A 262 -15.51 -0.20 6.12
C ASP A 262 -15.35 1.20 6.75
N VAL A 263 -14.12 1.68 6.89
CA VAL A 263 -13.86 3.05 7.39
C VAL A 263 -14.51 4.09 6.48
N LEU A 264 -14.29 3.99 5.17
CA LEU A 264 -14.80 4.95 4.19
C LEU A 264 -16.32 4.84 4.04
N LEU A 265 -16.91 3.65 4.16
CA LEU A 265 -18.36 3.47 4.20
C LEU A 265 -18.97 4.28 5.34
N VAL A 266 -18.44 4.15 6.56
CA VAL A 266 -18.95 4.88 7.72
C VAL A 266 -18.78 6.40 7.53
N VAL A 267 -17.64 6.84 7.03
CA VAL A 267 -17.40 8.27 6.75
C VAL A 267 -18.41 8.80 5.72
N TYR A 268 -18.54 8.15 4.57
CA TYR A 268 -19.39 8.62 3.48
C TYR A 268 -20.89 8.47 3.74
N GLN A 269 -21.31 7.46 4.51
CA GLN A 269 -22.70 7.32 4.94
C GLN A 269 -23.12 8.42 5.92
N ASN A 270 -22.18 9.05 6.63
CA ASN A 270 -22.44 10.10 7.63
C ASN A 270 -22.05 11.50 7.15
N GLY A 271 -22.25 11.78 5.87
CA GLY A 271 -22.02 13.10 5.27
C GLY A 271 -20.67 13.24 4.55
N GLY A 272 -19.79 12.23 4.64
CA GLY A 272 -18.52 12.15 3.93
C GLY A 272 -17.55 13.31 4.20
N PHE A 273 -16.49 13.39 3.41
CA PHE A 273 -15.63 14.58 3.37
C PHE A 273 -16.32 15.80 2.74
N LYS A 274 -17.57 15.66 2.27
CA LYS A 274 -18.39 16.79 1.79
C LYS A 274 -18.59 17.81 2.90
N VAL A 275 -18.77 17.41 4.16
CA VAL A 275 -18.84 18.35 5.29
C VAL A 275 -17.54 19.15 5.44
N LEU A 276 -16.39 18.50 5.26
CA LEU A 276 -15.07 19.14 5.18
C LEU A 276 -14.90 20.04 3.91
N THR A 277 -15.79 19.94 2.92
CA THR A 277 -15.69 20.66 1.64
C THR A 277 -16.77 21.73 1.42
N ILE A 278 -17.92 21.65 2.09
CA ILE A 278 -18.90 22.76 2.15
C ILE A 278 -18.23 24.02 2.75
N ILE A 279 -17.18 23.78 3.54
CA ILE A 279 -16.14 24.66 4.08
C ILE A 279 -15.22 25.29 3.00
N TYR A 280 -14.94 24.60 1.89
CA TYR A 280 -14.06 25.10 0.82
C TYR A 280 -14.81 25.73 -0.37
N PHE A 281 -16.06 25.34 -0.63
CA PHE A 281 -16.74 25.63 -1.91
C PHE A 281 -17.93 26.60 -1.85
N SER A 282 -18.21 27.23 -0.71
CA SER A 282 -19.18 28.34 -0.65
C SER A 282 -18.64 29.70 -1.18
N PHE A 283 -17.44 29.70 -1.79
CA PHE A 283 -16.73 30.89 -2.30
C PHE A 283 -16.66 30.97 -3.83
N THR A 284 -17.80 31.11 -4.50
CA THR A 284 -17.86 31.90 -5.76
C THR A 284 -18.61 33.21 -5.58
N LYS A 285 -19.02 33.57 -4.35
CA LYS A 285 -19.47 34.93 -4.02
C LYS A 285 -18.41 35.64 -3.19
N LYS A 286 -17.65 36.50 -3.87
CA LYS A 286 -16.66 37.44 -3.32
C LYS A 286 -17.31 38.31 -2.22
N LYS A 287 -17.05 38.03 -0.94
CA LYS A 287 -16.87 38.99 0.18
C LYS A 287 -16.94 38.24 1.52
N LYS A 288 -16.01 38.56 2.43
CA LYS A 288 -15.78 38.05 3.81
C LYS A 288 -14.77 36.89 3.91
N GLN A 289 -13.47 37.22 4.02
CA GLN A 289 -12.39 36.23 4.14
C GLN A 289 -11.91 35.99 5.58
N VAL A 290 -12.38 36.76 6.58
CA VAL A 290 -11.90 36.67 7.97
C VAL A 290 -12.75 35.70 8.83
N ASN A 291 -14.08 35.75 8.74
CA ASN A 291 -14.96 34.84 9.50
C ASN A 291 -15.02 33.40 8.94
N LEU A 292 -14.47 33.15 7.73
CA LEU A 292 -14.52 31.83 7.11
C LEU A 292 -13.37 30.90 7.51
N ARG A 293 -12.22 31.41 7.95
CA ARG A 293 -11.17 30.56 8.52
C ARG A 293 -11.60 29.94 9.86
N LYS A 294 -12.34 30.70 10.67
CA LYS A 294 -12.81 30.27 12.01
C LYS A 294 -13.87 29.18 11.92
N ASN A 295 -14.89 29.35 11.07
CA ASN A 295 -15.93 28.33 10.84
C ASN A 295 -15.33 27.05 10.23
N ASN A 296 -14.32 27.18 9.37
CA ASN A 296 -13.70 26.02 8.73
C ASN A 296 -12.92 25.14 9.72
N GLN A 297 -12.30 25.76 10.72
CA GLN A 297 -11.62 25.05 11.81
C GLN A 297 -12.60 24.39 12.77
N GLU A 298 -13.72 25.04 13.09
CA GLU A 298 -14.78 24.49 13.95
C GLU A 298 -15.32 23.14 13.45
N TYR A 299 -15.81 23.09 12.21
CA TYR A 299 -16.35 21.84 11.65
C TYR A 299 -15.29 20.76 11.46
N GLN A 300 -14.04 21.16 11.17
CA GLN A 300 -12.93 20.22 11.10
C GLN A 300 -12.65 19.62 12.49
N GLN A 301 -12.62 20.44 13.54
CA GLN A 301 -12.44 19.99 14.92
C GLN A 301 -13.59 19.06 15.35
N LEU A 302 -14.85 19.42 15.07
CA LEU A 302 -16.01 18.58 15.38
C LEU A 302 -15.96 17.25 14.62
N PHE A 303 -15.54 17.26 13.35
CA PHE A 303 -15.37 16.04 12.57
C PHE A 303 -14.26 15.15 13.16
N GLU A 304 -13.10 15.73 13.48
CA GLU A 304 -11.96 15.02 14.07
C GLU A 304 -12.31 14.44 15.45
N MET A 305 -12.98 15.21 16.31
CA MET A 305 -13.44 14.76 17.62
C MET A 305 -14.44 13.61 17.50
N ALA A 306 -15.44 13.75 16.62
CA ALA A 306 -16.42 12.70 16.39
C ALA A 306 -15.78 11.42 15.88
N LEU A 307 -14.89 11.53 14.87
CA LEU A 307 -14.24 10.39 14.24
C LEU A 307 -13.26 9.68 15.19
N SER A 308 -12.59 10.42 16.06
CA SER A 308 -11.68 9.85 17.08
C SER A 308 -12.42 8.97 18.09
N ASN A 309 -13.73 9.19 18.25
CA ASN A 309 -14.54 8.48 19.23
C ASN A 309 -15.14 7.19 18.66
N SER A 310 -14.70 6.03 19.16
CA SER A 310 -15.13 4.71 18.71
C SER A 310 -16.56 4.35 19.07
N GLU A 311 -17.08 4.88 20.18
CA GLU A 311 -18.45 4.65 20.60
C GLU A 311 -19.44 5.53 19.85
N LEU A 312 -19.08 6.80 19.63
CA LEU A 312 -19.91 7.73 18.88
C LEU A 312 -20.01 7.31 17.41
N VAL A 313 -18.86 7.02 16.78
CA VAL A 313 -18.77 6.58 15.40
C VAL A 313 -18.32 5.12 15.38
N PRO A 314 -19.25 4.17 15.61
CA PRO A 314 -18.91 2.76 15.59
C PRO A 314 -18.58 2.32 14.16
N MET A 315 -17.48 1.60 14.02
CA MET A 315 -17.08 0.95 12.78
C MET A 315 -17.12 -0.55 13.03
N LYS A 316 -17.73 -1.30 12.11
CA LYS A 316 -17.80 -2.75 12.23
C LYS A 316 -16.43 -3.33 11.89
N THR A 317 -15.95 -4.25 12.72
CA THR A 317 -14.74 -5.01 12.43
C THR A 317 -14.96 -5.85 11.16
N PRO A 318 -14.11 -5.72 10.12
CA PRO A 318 -14.27 -6.48 8.90
C PRO A 318 -14.12 -7.98 9.21
N THR A 319 -15.06 -8.79 8.75
CA THR A 319 -14.84 -10.23 8.68
C THR A 319 -14.04 -10.49 7.42
N ILE A 320 -12.74 -10.80 7.56
CA ILE A 320 -11.84 -11.07 6.44
C ILE A 320 -11.57 -12.57 6.38
N THR A 321 -12.10 -13.20 5.35
CA THR A 321 -11.88 -14.62 5.02
C THR A 321 -10.91 -14.77 3.86
N VAL A 322 -10.33 -15.96 3.71
CA VAL A 322 -9.49 -16.33 2.56
C VAL A 322 -10.21 -16.10 1.24
N ASN A 323 -11.49 -16.47 1.18
CA ASN A 323 -12.32 -16.29 0.00
C ASN A 323 -12.44 -14.81 -0.37
N GLN A 324 -12.61 -13.91 0.61
CA GLN A 324 -12.64 -12.47 0.33
C GLN A 324 -11.28 -11.94 -0.14
N LEU A 325 -10.17 -12.46 0.40
CA LEU A 325 -8.83 -12.09 -0.07
C LEU A 325 -8.61 -12.51 -1.54
N LEU A 326 -9.08 -13.69 -1.93
CA LEU A 326 -9.04 -14.17 -3.31
C LEU A 326 -10.00 -13.38 -4.22
N LEU A 327 -11.23 -13.15 -3.78
CA LEU A 327 -12.26 -12.45 -4.54
C LEU A 327 -11.89 -11.00 -4.81
N VAL A 328 -11.26 -10.30 -3.85
CA VAL A 328 -10.82 -8.91 -4.05
C VAL A 328 -9.87 -8.76 -5.24
N ALA A 329 -9.10 -9.80 -5.56
CA ALA A 329 -8.18 -9.83 -6.69
C ALA A 329 -8.88 -10.12 -8.04
N ILE A 330 -10.05 -10.77 -8.02
CA ILE A 330 -10.73 -11.28 -9.22
C ILE A 330 -11.96 -10.45 -9.57
N GLU A 331 -12.78 -10.09 -8.57
CA GLU A 331 -14.03 -9.35 -8.74
C GLU A 331 -14.03 -8.06 -7.89
N PRO A 332 -14.38 -6.90 -8.48
CA PRO A 332 -14.61 -5.70 -7.70
C PRO A 332 -15.96 -5.83 -7.00
N GLU A 333 -16.01 -6.45 -5.82
CA GLU A 333 -17.15 -6.30 -4.92
C GLU A 333 -17.40 -4.79 -4.70
N LEU A 334 -18.59 -4.34 -5.08
CA LEU A 334 -19.00 -2.95 -4.95
C LEU A 334 -19.87 -2.76 -3.71
N TYR A 335 -19.42 -1.87 -2.83
CA TYR A 335 -20.09 -1.57 -1.58
C TYR A 335 -20.97 -0.34 -1.77
N VAL A 336 -22.29 -0.54 -1.73
CA VAL A 336 -23.25 0.54 -1.93
C VAL A 336 -23.22 1.51 -0.76
N VAL A 337 -22.81 2.74 -1.02
CA VAL A 337 -22.88 3.83 -0.05
C VAL A 337 -24.33 4.26 0.05
N ARG A 338 -25.01 3.79 1.09
CA ARG A 338 -26.36 4.25 1.48
C ARG A 338 -26.25 5.70 1.93
N ALA A 339 -26.34 6.57 0.95
CA ALA A 339 -26.28 8.00 1.11
C ALA A 339 -27.35 8.51 2.09
N ARG A 340 -26.94 8.86 3.31
CA ARG A 340 -27.68 9.83 4.14
C ARG A 340 -27.26 11.25 3.73
N THR A 341 -27.27 11.50 2.42
CA THR A 341 -26.57 12.61 1.71
C THR A 341 -27.02 14.02 2.04
N LYS A 342 -27.96 14.18 2.99
CA LYS A 342 -28.48 15.48 3.43
C LYS A 342 -27.81 16.01 4.69
N SER A 343 -27.03 15.21 5.41
CA SER A 343 -26.32 15.69 6.61
C SER A 343 -25.34 16.80 6.23
N LEU A 344 -25.49 17.95 6.87
CA LEU A 344 -24.62 19.11 6.78
C LEU A 344 -23.68 19.21 8.00
N PHE A 345 -24.05 18.59 9.12
CA PHE A 345 -23.27 18.55 10.33
C PHE A 345 -22.47 17.22 10.43
N PRO A 346 -21.18 17.24 10.84
CA PRO A 346 -20.35 16.05 10.93
C PRO A 346 -21.00 14.97 11.80
N PHE A 347 -21.22 13.78 11.26
CA PHE A 347 -21.75 12.63 12.01
C PHE A 347 -23.05 12.91 12.79
N SER A 348 -23.90 13.82 12.30
CA SER A 348 -25.14 14.23 12.98
C SER A 348 -26.09 13.06 13.28
N HIS A 349 -26.08 12.03 12.45
CA HIS A 349 -26.83 10.81 12.75
C HIS A 349 -26.26 10.06 13.96
N CYS A 350 -24.95 9.86 14.01
CA CYS A 350 -24.26 9.18 15.10
C CYS A 350 -24.49 9.89 16.44
N ILE A 351 -24.30 11.21 16.46
CA ILE A 351 -24.52 12.05 17.66
C ILE A 351 -25.95 11.91 18.15
N HIS A 352 -26.93 12.04 17.25
CA HIS A 352 -28.33 11.90 17.63
C HIS A 352 -28.66 10.50 18.18
N LYS A 353 -28.15 9.45 17.53
CA LYS A 353 -28.37 8.07 17.98
C LYS A 353 -27.78 7.85 19.38
N TRP A 354 -26.59 8.38 19.63
CA TRP A 354 -25.97 8.34 20.94
C TRP A 354 -26.81 9.08 21.99
N CYS A 355 -27.27 10.31 21.70
CA CYS A 355 -28.16 11.06 22.60
C CYS A 355 -29.44 10.26 22.92
N GLN A 356 -30.08 9.65 21.92
CA GLN A 356 -31.27 8.81 22.12
C GLN A 356 -30.99 7.61 23.02
N GLN A 357 -29.82 6.97 22.88
CA GLN A 357 -29.41 5.86 23.73
C GLN A 357 -29.25 6.32 25.19
N GLN A 358 -28.57 7.44 25.42
CA GLN A 358 -28.41 7.98 26.79
C GLN A 358 -29.75 8.33 27.44
N PHE A 359 -30.67 8.94 26.70
CA PHE A 359 -32.02 9.22 27.20
C PHE A 359 -32.84 7.95 27.48
N SER A 360 -32.63 6.90 26.68
CA SER A 360 -33.36 5.63 26.84
C SER A 360 -32.84 4.76 27.97
N SER A 361 -31.57 4.91 28.34
CA SER A 361 -30.96 4.21 29.48
C SER A 361 -31.30 4.87 30.82
N ASN A 362 -31.61 6.17 30.82
CA ASN A 362 -31.98 6.95 32.01
C ASN A 362 -33.51 7.03 32.24
N LYS A 363 -34.23 5.92 32.02
CA LYS A 363 -35.70 5.86 32.11
C LYS A 363 -36.28 6.02 33.51
N GLU A 364 -35.47 5.95 34.56
CA GLU A 364 -35.92 6.02 35.95
C GLU A 364 -36.17 7.44 36.48
N LEU A 365 -36.03 8.49 35.66
CA LEU A 365 -36.25 9.87 36.10
C LEU A 365 -37.72 10.30 35.84
N PRO A 366 -38.57 10.36 36.87
CA PRO A 366 -39.99 10.73 36.74
C PRO A 366 -40.10 12.19 36.29
N SER A 367 -40.77 12.45 35.16
CA SER A 367 -41.19 13.78 34.65
C SER A 367 -40.27 14.96 34.98
N VAL A 368 -38.95 14.77 34.98
CA VAL A 368 -38.03 15.83 35.39
C VAL A 368 -37.91 16.85 34.25
N GLU A 369 -37.98 18.11 34.64
CA GLU A 369 -37.77 19.31 33.84
C GLU A 369 -36.63 19.11 32.82
N ILE A 370 -36.85 19.56 31.57
CA ILE A 370 -35.90 19.39 30.45
C ILE A 370 -34.49 19.84 30.86
N ALA A 371 -34.39 20.88 31.70
CA ALA A 371 -33.14 21.38 32.27
C ALA A 371 -32.30 20.28 32.95
N HIS A 372 -32.92 19.42 33.76
CA HIS A 372 -32.20 18.36 34.47
C HIS A 372 -31.66 17.29 33.51
N ARG A 373 -32.43 16.97 32.46
CA ARG A 373 -31.98 16.02 31.42
C ARG A 373 -30.80 16.56 30.62
N VAL A 374 -30.76 17.87 30.39
CA VAL A 374 -29.63 18.56 29.76
C VAL A 374 -28.41 18.52 30.68
N THR A 375 -28.57 18.83 31.97
CA THR A 375 -27.47 18.77 32.95
C THR A 375 -26.87 17.37 33.06
N ILE A 376 -27.69 16.32 33.05
CA ILE A 376 -27.21 14.93 33.05
C ILE A 376 -26.39 14.66 31.79
N LEU A 377 -26.91 14.99 30.60
CA LEU A 377 -26.18 14.78 29.35
C LEU A 377 -24.84 15.51 29.31
N GLU A 378 -24.78 16.75 29.78
CA GLU A 378 -23.54 17.53 29.83
C GLU A 378 -22.44 16.89 30.68
N GLN A 379 -22.84 16.10 31.68
CA GLN A 379 -21.93 15.38 32.59
C GLN A 379 -21.55 14.00 32.08
N VAL A 380 -22.31 13.43 31.13
CA VAL A 380 -21.99 12.12 30.54
C VAL A 380 -20.82 12.28 29.56
N PRO A 381 -19.70 11.58 29.79
CA PRO A 381 -18.60 11.57 28.82
C PRO A 381 -19.08 10.93 27.51
N ILE A 382 -18.66 11.49 26.38
CA ILE A 382 -18.94 10.89 25.09
C ILE A 382 -17.92 9.77 24.90
N GLY A 383 -18.37 8.53 25.07
CA GLY A 383 -17.57 7.32 24.92
C GLY A 383 -16.40 7.17 25.90
N ASN A 384 -15.39 6.37 25.53
CA ASN A 384 -14.18 6.08 26.33
C ASN A 384 -13.22 7.28 26.58
N GLY A 385 -13.60 8.50 26.22
CA GLY A 385 -12.73 9.70 26.29
C GLY A 385 -12.97 10.60 27.50
N LYS A 386 -12.04 11.55 27.74
CA LYS A 386 -12.25 12.72 28.62
C LYS A 386 -13.12 13.81 27.97
N ASP A 387 -13.69 13.52 26.80
CA ASP A 387 -14.47 14.47 26.01
C ASP A 387 -15.91 14.51 26.52
N SER A 388 -16.36 15.69 26.93
CA SER A 388 -17.74 15.93 27.35
C SER A 388 -18.45 16.84 26.36
N LEU A 389 -19.79 16.80 26.35
CA LEU A 389 -20.58 17.74 25.55
C LEU A 389 -20.22 19.21 25.84
N LYS A 390 -19.72 19.55 27.04
CA LYS A 390 -19.22 20.90 27.36
C LYS A 390 -17.99 21.31 26.54
N GLN A 391 -17.10 20.37 26.24
CA GLN A 391 -15.97 20.66 25.35
C GLN A 391 -16.45 20.90 23.91
N TRP A 392 -17.49 20.18 23.49
CA TRP A 392 -18.10 20.37 22.18
C TRP A 392 -18.84 21.71 22.10
N GLU A 393 -19.54 22.12 23.17
CA GLU A 393 -20.19 23.42 23.30
C GLU A 393 -19.20 24.58 23.17
N SER A 394 -17.99 24.44 23.73
CA SER A 394 -16.94 25.46 23.61
C SER A 394 -16.45 25.67 22.17
N ILE A 395 -16.70 24.70 21.29
CA ILE A 395 -16.35 24.72 19.86
C ILE A 395 -17.57 25.11 19.00
N CYS A 396 -18.77 24.62 19.35
CA CYS A 396 -20.01 24.79 18.60
C CYS A 396 -20.55 26.23 18.70
N SER A 397 -20.51 26.94 17.59
CA SER A 397 -21.24 28.18 17.38
C SER A 397 -22.76 27.94 17.32
N GLU A 398 -23.53 28.99 17.62
CA GLU A 398 -24.99 28.99 17.45
C GLU A 398 -25.42 28.57 16.03
N LYS A 399 -24.60 28.92 15.03
CA LYS A 399 -24.79 28.49 13.65
C LYS A 399 -24.62 26.98 13.46
N ALA A 400 -23.62 26.37 14.09
CA ALA A 400 -23.42 24.92 14.03
C ALA A 400 -24.56 24.17 14.72
N ASN A 401 -25.06 24.68 15.85
CA ASN A 401 -26.25 24.15 16.50
C ASN A 401 -27.50 24.25 15.60
N GLY A 402 -27.68 25.37 14.89
CA GLY A 402 -28.75 25.52 13.90
C GLY A 402 -28.64 24.52 12.75
N ILE A 403 -27.43 24.25 12.25
CA ILE A 403 -27.21 23.25 11.20
C ILE A 403 -27.48 21.83 11.71
N TYR A 404 -27.06 21.51 12.94
CA TYR A 404 -27.39 20.23 13.56
C TYR A 404 -28.91 20.05 13.74
N ALA A 405 -29.63 21.08 14.19
CA ALA A 405 -31.08 21.04 14.31
C ALA A 405 -31.76 20.81 12.95
N MET A 406 -31.27 21.44 11.88
CA MET A 406 -31.78 21.19 10.52
C MET A 406 -31.53 19.76 10.05
N ASP A 407 -30.39 19.16 10.41
CA ASP A 407 -30.10 17.75 10.13
C ASP A 407 -31.04 16.79 10.89
N LEU A 408 -31.50 17.16 12.08
CA LEU A 408 -32.48 16.37 12.85
C LEU A 408 -33.87 16.36 12.19
N ILE A 409 -34.31 17.51 11.69
CA ILE A 409 -35.63 17.65 11.04
C ILE A 409 -35.68 16.93 9.68
N ARG A 410 -34.54 16.79 9.00
CA ARG A 410 -34.44 16.22 7.64
C ARG A 410 -34.36 14.69 7.60
N LYS A 411 -34.38 14.01 8.74
CA LYS A 411 -34.22 12.55 8.84
C LYS A 411 -35.42 11.76 8.36
#